data_AF-A0A5C6DIN1-F1
#
_entry.id   AF-A0A5C6DIN1-F1
#
_cell.length_a   1.000
_cell.length_b   1.000
_cell.length_c   1.000
_cell.angle_alpha   90.00
_cell.angle_beta   90.00
_cell.angle_gamma   90.00
#
_symmetry.space_group_name_H-M   'P 1'
#
loop_
_entity.id
_entity.type
_entity.pdbx_description
1 polymer ?
#
loop_
_entity_poly.entity_id
_entity_poly.type
_entity_poly.pdbx_seq_one_letter_code
_entity_poly.pdbx_strand_id
1 'polypeptide(L)'
;MKQLSIAITLLAFAIVFAAVLPRAKQAFSTPVAAATSPEAPVAPSGGQADSTVVSDEKLGPDGALDAPWEDGDATSIPLNPKDPSFNAWKQMRDFSKDKREPGLINVQRFEGQAPWVGIPTFFHKPIALTPEDLKVGKVEVAIMGAELVGDQRARTWGPTEMRNPRTSEVYHNWGDWTVEDIHSGVNYLQEQVVCDYGDAPQEPFSLDRTSVEVRRMVREIAATELEGGKHTIPIVIGGGHALMYPDVAGVVDVYGKGNVGVVHFDAHADYAGVAFGHLLSHAIPVRKLIMEGLVPGKNFIQVGLRGPNSIDMDGIRWARSQGMRCHTMAEVEKRGWDAVLEDAIKEAKDGPEYLFISFDIDVLDPVYAPGTSTPEPAGMTIHDALRIVRRLCAETNVVGIEMVELRPDSDPGYITMLNCNAVLRQCLNGLAMRKKGHDSPHYLDPLTVDDGQE
;
A
#
# COMPACT_ATOMS: atom_id res chain seq x y z
N MET A 1 12.44 12.04 -57.20
CA MET A 1 11.98 10.78 -56.56
C MET A 1 11.73 10.84 -55.04
N LYS A 2 12.00 11.94 -54.32
CA LYS A 2 11.68 12.04 -52.87
C LYS A 2 10.40 12.80 -52.50
N GLN A 3 9.72 13.47 -53.44
CA GLN A 3 8.44 14.16 -53.18
C GLN A 3 7.18 13.38 -53.60
N LEU A 4 7.33 12.30 -54.38
CA LEU A 4 6.19 11.48 -54.81
C LEU A 4 5.78 10.42 -53.75
N SER A 5 6.68 10.10 -52.80
CA SER A 5 6.43 9.08 -51.77
C SER A 5 5.60 9.58 -50.60
N ILE A 6 5.60 10.89 -50.33
CA ILE A 6 4.85 11.49 -49.20
C ILE A 6 3.36 11.66 -49.55
N ALA A 7 3.05 11.92 -50.83
CA ALA A 7 1.68 12.06 -51.30
C ALA A 7 0.90 10.73 -51.30
N ILE A 8 1.59 9.59 -51.50
CA ILE A 8 0.97 8.26 -51.51
C ILE A 8 0.66 7.77 -50.09
N THR A 9 1.49 8.11 -49.10
CA THR A 9 1.25 7.75 -47.69
C THR A 9 0.11 8.56 -47.05
N LEU A 10 -0.05 9.84 -47.43
CA LEU A 10 -1.15 10.69 -46.94
C LEU A 10 -2.52 10.29 -47.53
N LEU A 11 -2.55 9.77 -48.76
CA LEU A 11 -3.79 9.30 -49.39
C LEU A 11 -4.28 7.96 -48.79
N ALA A 12 -3.37 7.10 -48.33
CA ALA A 12 -3.71 5.84 -47.67
C ALA A 12 -4.34 6.05 -46.28
N PHE A 13 -3.91 7.08 -45.52
CA PHE A 13 -4.50 7.40 -44.22
C PHE A 13 -5.91 7.99 -44.31
N ALA A 14 -6.22 8.75 -45.37
CA ALA A 14 -7.55 9.34 -45.57
C ALA A 14 -8.61 8.29 -45.97
N ILE A 15 -8.21 7.23 -46.68
CA ILE A 15 -9.12 6.15 -47.12
C ILE A 15 -9.50 5.22 -45.96
N VAL A 16 -8.60 4.99 -45.00
CA VAL A 16 -8.90 4.18 -43.80
C VAL A 16 -9.85 4.91 -42.84
N PHE A 17 -9.75 6.24 -42.72
CA PHE A 17 -10.65 7.03 -41.86
C PHE A 17 -12.07 7.18 -42.42
N ALA A 18 -12.24 7.17 -43.75
CA ALA A 18 -13.56 7.26 -44.39
C ALA A 18 -14.34 5.92 -44.38
N ALA A 19 -13.66 4.78 -44.21
CA ALA A 19 -14.28 3.46 -44.25
C ALA A 19 -14.79 2.93 -42.90
N VAL A 20 -14.46 3.57 -41.77
CA VAL A 20 -14.83 3.10 -40.42
C VAL A 20 -16.03 3.86 -39.83
N LEU A 21 -16.50 4.95 -40.45
CA LEU A 21 -17.55 5.81 -39.88
C LEU A 21 -19.03 5.51 -40.17
N PRO A 22 -19.46 4.50 -40.96
CA PRO A 22 -20.87 4.14 -41.02
C PRO A 22 -21.12 2.71 -40.50
N ARG A 23 -20.73 2.40 -39.26
CA ARG A 23 -21.20 1.18 -38.55
C ARG A 23 -21.57 1.37 -37.08
N ALA A 24 -21.80 2.61 -36.65
CA ALA A 24 -22.21 2.93 -35.27
C ALA A 24 -23.61 3.60 -35.19
N LYS A 25 -24.55 3.22 -36.07
CA LYS A 25 -25.95 3.67 -36.02
C LYS A 25 -26.92 2.56 -36.43
N GLN A 26 -26.89 1.40 -35.77
CA GLN A 26 -28.02 0.45 -35.78
C GLN A 26 -27.81 -0.70 -34.78
N ALA A 27 -27.91 -0.40 -33.50
CA ALA A 27 -28.30 -1.34 -32.44
C ALA A 27 -28.71 -0.47 -31.24
N PHE A 28 -29.68 -0.91 -30.44
CA PHE A 28 -30.41 -0.16 -29.40
C PHE A 28 -31.65 0.60 -29.89
N SER A 29 -32.66 -0.16 -30.34
CA SER A 29 -34.05 0.21 -30.15
C SER A 29 -34.88 -1.05 -29.84
N THR A 30 -34.92 -1.45 -28.57
CA THR A 30 -35.94 -2.35 -28.04
C THR A 30 -36.53 -1.69 -26.80
N PRO A 31 -37.86 -1.48 -26.71
CA PRO A 31 -38.48 -0.88 -25.55
C PRO A 31 -38.58 -1.92 -24.44
N VAL A 32 -37.95 -1.65 -23.29
CA VAL A 32 -38.18 -2.42 -22.06
C VAL A 32 -39.40 -1.83 -21.38
N ALA A 33 -40.43 -2.66 -21.21
CA ALA A 33 -41.65 -2.33 -20.49
C ALA A 33 -41.34 -2.00 -19.03
N ALA A 34 -42.01 -0.96 -18.51
CA ALA A 34 -41.93 -0.56 -17.11
C ALA A 34 -42.42 -1.68 -16.19
N ALA A 35 -41.49 -2.29 -15.44
CA ALA A 35 -41.80 -3.14 -14.32
C ALA A 35 -41.95 -2.27 -13.06
N THR A 36 -43.12 -2.34 -12.44
CA THR A 36 -43.44 -1.74 -11.15
C THR A 36 -42.59 -2.38 -10.05
N SER A 37 -41.92 -1.55 -9.26
CA SER A 37 -41.14 -1.95 -8.08
C SER A 37 -42.02 -2.60 -7.01
N PRO A 38 -41.63 -3.73 -6.38
CA PRO A 38 -42.25 -4.18 -5.14
C PRO A 38 -41.70 -3.39 -3.94
N GLU A 39 -42.59 -3.11 -2.99
CA GLU A 39 -42.35 -2.36 -1.75
C GLU A 39 -41.20 -2.97 -0.90
N ALA A 40 -40.35 -2.10 -0.36
CA ALA A 40 -39.29 -2.46 0.58
C ALA A 40 -39.87 -2.78 1.97
N PRO A 41 -39.31 -3.75 2.73
CA PRO A 41 -39.80 -4.09 4.06
C PRO A 41 -39.43 -3.02 5.10
N VAL A 42 -40.39 -2.77 5.98
CA VAL A 42 -40.34 -1.83 7.12
C VAL A 42 -39.28 -2.27 8.14
N ALA A 43 -38.39 -1.36 8.53
CA ALA A 43 -37.44 -1.54 9.63
C ALA A 43 -38.13 -1.37 11.00
N PRO A 44 -37.72 -2.09 12.06
CA PRO A 44 -38.36 -2.01 13.36
C PRO A 44 -37.99 -0.71 14.09
N SER A 45 -39.02 -0.04 14.60
CA SER A 45 -38.96 1.13 15.46
C SER A 45 -38.44 0.77 16.86
N GLY A 46 -37.43 1.50 17.37
CA GLY A 46 -37.12 1.48 18.80
C GLY A 46 -35.77 2.10 19.16
N GLY A 47 -35.79 3.35 19.64
CA GLY A 47 -34.65 4.00 20.28
C GLY A 47 -34.66 5.53 20.12
N GLN A 48 -35.39 6.23 20.99
CA GLN A 48 -35.31 7.70 21.08
C GLN A 48 -33.91 8.12 21.56
N ALA A 49 -33.16 8.78 20.69
CA ALA A 49 -32.03 9.62 21.08
C ALA A 49 -32.51 11.08 21.05
N ASP A 50 -32.37 11.73 22.20
CA ASP A 50 -32.77 13.11 22.48
C ASP A 50 -31.98 14.08 21.58
N SER A 51 -32.68 14.70 20.62
CA SER A 51 -32.10 15.69 19.71
C SER A 51 -32.14 17.06 20.38
N THR A 52 -31.10 17.37 21.14
CA THR A 52 -30.84 18.75 21.55
C THR A 52 -30.29 19.52 20.36
N VAL A 53 -31.24 20.06 19.59
CA VAL A 53 -31.21 21.23 18.73
C VAL A 53 -29.89 22.02 18.77
N VAL A 54 -29.14 21.99 17.66
CA VAL A 54 -28.26 23.10 17.28
C VAL A 54 -29.18 24.24 16.88
N SER A 55 -29.30 25.27 17.72
CA SER A 55 -30.18 26.40 17.48
C SER A 55 -29.54 27.41 16.51
N ASP A 56 -30.35 27.75 15.50
CA ASP A 56 -30.40 29.00 14.73
C ASP A 56 -29.37 29.22 13.61
N GLU A 57 -29.53 28.48 12.51
CA GLU A 57 -29.39 29.10 11.18
C GLU A 57 -30.59 30.06 10.99
N LYS A 58 -30.31 31.35 10.81
CA LYS A 58 -31.35 32.33 10.47
C LYS A 58 -31.88 32.05 9.07
N LEU A 59 -33.03 31.38 8.98
CA LEU A 59 -33.82 31.31 7.76
C LEU A 59 -34.32 32.70 7.37
N GLY A 60 -34.14 33.07 6.10
CA GLY A 60 -34.74 34.27 5.51
C GLY A 60 -36.28 34.21 5.53
N PRO A 61 -36.96 35.37 5.39
CA PRO A 61 -38.42 35.50 5.51
C PRO A 61 -39.25 34.69 4.49
N ASP A 62 -38.61 34.11 3.48
CA ASP A 62 -39.14 33.32 2.38
C ASP A 62 -38.76 31.83 2.45
N GLY A 63 -38.03 31.40 3.49
CA GLY A 63 -37.68 29.99 3.70
C GLY A 63 -36.64 29.43 2.71
N ALA A 64 -36.00 30.29 1.92
CA ALA A 64 -34.83 29.93 1.12
C ALA A 64 -33.55 30.04 1.98
N LEU A 65 -32.66 29.06 1.85
CA LEU A 65 -31.26 29.16 2.28
C LEU A 65 -30.47 30.04 1.30
N ASP A 66 -30.91 31.28 1.12
CA ASP A 66 -30.14 32.28 0.36
C ASP A 66 -29.23 33.01 1.34
N ALA A 67 -28.15 32.35 1.76
CA ALA A 67 -26.98 33.08 2.25
C ALA A 67 -26.13 33.42 1.01
N PRO A 68 -26.25 34.63 0.43
CA PRO A 68 -25.34 35.02 -0.63
C PRO A 68 -23.92 34.99 -0.07
N TRP A 69 -22.98 34.42 -0.84
CA TRP A 69 -21.56 34.52 -0.54
C TRP A 69 -21.17 36.00 -0.44
N GLU A 70 -20.66 36.42 0.71
CA GLU A 70 -20.20 37.79 0.96
C GLU A 70 -18.69 37.90 0.78
N ASP A 71 -18.21 39.01 0.20
CA ASP A 71 -16.79 39.32 0.11
C ASP A 71 -16.21 39.44 1.54
N GLY A 72 -15.48 38.41 1.98
CA GLY A 72 -14.95 38.31 3.35
C GLY A 72 -15.33 37.02 4.07
N ASP A 73 -16.23 36.22 3.50
CA ASP A 73 -16.53 34.87 4.00
C ASP A 73 -15.26 34.03 4.07
N ALA A 74 -15.19 33.19 5.11
CA ALA A 74 -14.04 32.33 5.33
C ALA A 74 -13.81 31.42 4.11
N THR A 75 -12.57 31.36 3.64
CA THR A 75 -12.20 30.52 2.48
C THR A 75 -12.24 29.02 2.78
N SER A 76 -12.58 28.62 4.01
CA SER A 76 -12.70 27.24 4.46
C SER A 76 -13.70 27.13 5.61
N ILE A 77 -14.48 26.05 5.61
CA ILE A 77 -15.37 25.70 6.73
C ILE A 77 -14.53 25.03 7.83
N PRO A 78 -14.47 25.58 9.06
CA PRO A 78 -13.69 24.97 10.14
C PRO A 78 -14.38 23.70 10.66
N LEU A 79 -13.58 22.75 11.17
CA LEU A 79 -14.11 21.60 11.89
C LEU A 79 -14.72 22.02 13.23
N ASN A 80 -15.76 21.32 13.68
CA ASN A 80 -16.34 21.50 15.02
C ASN A 80 -15.70 20.51 16.02
N PRO A 81 -14.71 20.92 16.84
CA PRO A 81 -14.04 20.02 17.78
C PRO A 81 -14.91 19.64 18.98
N LYS A 82 -16.07 20.28 19.18
CA LYS A 82 -16.99 20.00 20.28
C LYS A 82 -18.04 18.94 19.91
N ASP A 83 -18.14 18.56 18.65
CA ASP A 83 -19.08 17.54 18.21
C ASP A 83 -18.69 16.15 18.80
N PRO A 84 -19.63 15.38 19.37
CA PRO A 84 -19.33 14.05 19.92
C PRO A 84 -18.72 13.08 18.91
N SER A 85 -19.02 13.23 17.61
CA SER A 85 -18.46 12.40 16.54
C SER A 85 -17.03 12.77 16.15
N PHE A 86 -16.53 13.95 16.56
CA PHE A 86 -15.26 14.51 16.10
C PHE A 86 -14.10 13.51 16.21
N ASN A 87 -14.01 12.76 17.31
CA ASN A 87 -12.97 11.74 17.52
C ASN A 87 -13.53 10.30 17.61
N ALA A 88 -14.80 10.06 17.31
CA ALA A 88 -15.42 8.74 17.51
C ALA A 88 -14.78 7.64 16.63
N TRP A 89 -14.38 7.98 15.40
CA TRP A 89 -13.78 7.07 14.42
C TRP A 89 -12.44 6.44 14.85
N LYS A 90 -11.74 7.05 15.81
CA LYS A 90 -10.46 6.55 16.34
C LYS A 90 -10.53 6.02 17.77
N GLN A 91 -11.72 5.95 18.35
CA GLN A 91 -11.89 5.36 19.67
C GLN A 91 -11.91 3.84 19.54
N MET A 92 -10.91 3.19 20.15
CA MET A 92 -10.93 1.74 20.29
C MET A 92 -12.17 1.31 21.08
N ARG A 93 -12.78 0.20 20.64
CA ARG A 93 -13.84 -0.47 21.40
C ARG A 93 -13.30 -0.94 22.75
N ASP A 94 -14.16 -0.94 23.77
CA ASP A 94 -13.84 -1.48 25.08
C ASP A 94 -13.77 -3.01 25.06
N PHE A 95 -12.56 -3.55 24.87
CA PHE A 95 -12.29 -4.99 24.85
C PHE A 95 -12.41 -5.68 26.21
N SER A 96 -12.48 -4.95 27.33
CA SER A 96 -12.66 -5.55 28.67
C SER A 96 -13.99 -6.29 28.82
N LYS A 97 -14.93 -6.05 27.89
CA LYS A 97 -16.23 -6.71 27.82
C LYS A 97 -16.20 -8.03 27.05
N ASP A 98 -15.17 -8.26 26.26
CA ASP A 98 -14.98 -9.54 25.57
C ASP A 98 -14.47 -10.54 26.60
N LYS A 99 -15.31 -11.49 27.01
CA LYS A 99 -14.92 -12.56 27.95
C LYS A 99 -13.96 -13.55 27.27
N ARG A 100 -12.74 -13.12 26.97
CA ARG A 100 -11.68 -13.90 26.32
C ARG A 100 -10.32 -13.61 26.95
N GLU A 101 -9.42 -14.58 26.88
CA GLU A 101 -8.02 -14.35 27.18
C GLU A 101 -7.32 -13.63 26.01
N PRO A 102 -6.25 -12.86 26.27
CA PRO A 102 -5.41 -12.31 25.21
C PRO A 102 -4.73 -13.40 24.38
N GLY A 103 -4.57 -13.14 23.09
CA GLY A 103 -3.92 -14.04 22.13
C GLY A 103 -4.55 -14.00 20.75
N LEU A 104 -3.97 -14.77 19.83
CA LEU A 104 -4.45 -14.87 18.45
C LEU A 104 -5.83 -15.56 18.39
N ILE A 105 -6.69 -15.04 17.52
CA ILE A 105 -8.04 -15.57 17.27
C ILE A 105 -8.05 -16.17 15.88
N ASN A 106 -8.11 -17.50 15.79
CA ASN A 106 -8.32 -18.16 14.50
C ASN A 106 -9.80 -18.05 14.13
N VAL A 107 -10.08 -17.29 13.07
CA VAL A 107 -11.43 -17.08 12.54
C VAL A 107 -11.82 -18.11 11.47
N GLN A 108 -10.87 -18.95 11.04
CA GLN A 108 -11.14 -20.02 10.08
C GLN A 108 -11.84 -21.20 10.75
N ARG A 109 -12.74 -21.85 10.01
CA ARG A 109 -13.54 -22.96 10.55
C ARG A 109 -12.89 -24.33 10.37
N PHE A 110 -12.05 -24.50 9.35
CA PHE A 110 -11.45 -25.77 8.99
C PHE A 110 -9.94 -25.60 8.80
N GLU A 111 -9.13 -26.50 9.38
CA GLU A 111 -7.66 -26.42 9.31
C GLU A 111 -7.10 -26.60 7.89
N GLY A 112 -7.76 -27.43 7.06
CA GLY A 112 -7.36 -27.73 5.67
C GLY A 112 -8.24 -27.06 4.62
N GLN A 113 -8.82 -25.91 4.93
CA GLN A 113 -9.80 -25.27 4.05
C GLN A 113 -9.16 -24.81 2.74
N ALA A 114 -9.89 -24.89 1.62
CA ALA A 114 -9.36 -24.38 0.36
C ALA A 114 -9.19 -22.84 0.42
N PRO A 115 -8.19 -22.27 -0.27
CA PRO A 115 -7.91 -20.84 -0.18
C PRO A 115 -9.07 -19.95 -0.61
N TRP A 116 -9.96 -20.37 -1.52
CA TRP A 116 -11.10 -19.56 -1.98
C TRP A 116 -12.33 -19.57 -1.06
N VAL A 117 -12.22 -20.11 0.16
CA VAL A 117 -13.30 -20.16 1.15
C VAL A 117 -12.77 -19.85 2.55
N GLY A 118 -13.59 -19.22 3.39
CA GLY A 118 -13.18 -18.83 4.74
C GLY A 118 -13.55 -17.38 5.03
N ILE A 119 -13.15 -16.90 6.21
CA ILE A 119 -13.24 -15.46 6.53
C ILE A 119 -11.98 -14.81 5.96
N PRO A 120 -12.07 -13.79 5.09
CA PRO A 120 -10.91 -13.19 4.46
C PRO A 120 -10.08 -12.42 5.48
N THR A 121 -8.88 -12.93 5.76
CA THR A 121 -7.80 -12.28 6.51
C THR A 121 -6.52 -12.39 5.69
N PHE A 122 -5.52 -11.56 5.95
CA PHE A 122 -4.25 -11.65 5.23
C PHE A 122 -3.62 -13.04 5.37
N PHE A 123 -3.33 -13.72 4.26
CA PHE A 123 -2.78 -15.08 4.22
C PHE A 123 -3.62 -16.14 4.95
N HIS A 124 -4.92 -15.88 5.12
CA HIS A 124 -5.82 -16.67 5.97
C HIS A 124 -5.35 -16.81 7.43
N LYS A 125 -4.46 -15.93 7.89
CA LYS A 125 -3.87 -16.02 9.22
C LYS A 125 -4.83 -15.56 10.31
N PRO A 126 -4.61 -16.00 11.56
CA PRO A 126 -5.38 -15.53 12.72
C PRO A 126 -5.35 -14.01 12.86
N ILE A 127 -6.36 -13.47 13.54
CA ILE A 127 -6.41 -12.04 13.85
C ILE A 127 -5.85 -11.75 15.26
N ALA A 128 -5.34 -10.55 15.44
CA ALA A 128 -5.11 -9.93 16.75
C ALA A 128 -5.87 -8.60 16.82
N LEU A 129 -6.38 -8.24 18.01
CA LEU A 129 -7.23 -7.06 18.18
C LEU A 129 -6.62 -6.00 19.10
N THR A 130 -5.58 -6.39 19.86
CA THR A 130 -4.93 -5.55 20.86
C THR A 130 -3.43 -5.84 20.93
N PRO A 131 -2.61 -4.93 21.50
CA PRO A 131 -1.18 -5.17 21.69
C PRO A 131 -0.88 -6.38 22.56
N GLU A 132 -1.74 -6.66 23.54
CA GLU A 132 -1.56 -7.82 24.41
C GLU A 132 -1.79 -9.13 23.63
N ASP A 133 -2.66 -9.13 22.61
CA ASP A 133 -2.81 -10.28 21.72
C ASP A 133 -1.53 -10.54 20.91
N LEU A 134 -0.87 -9.48 20.42
CA LEU A 134 0.40 -9.59 19.70
C LEU A 134 1.48 -10.19 20.61
N LYS A 135 1.58 -9.68 21.84
CA LYS A 135 2.58 -10.11 22.82
C LYS A 135 2.36 -11.55 23.27
N VAL A 136 1.15 -11.91 23.70
CA VAL A 136 0.82 -13.28 24.14
C VAL A 136 0.91 -14.27 22.97
N GLY A 137 0.48 -13.84 21.78
CA GLY A 137 0.61 -14.60 20.54
C GLY A 137 2.05 -14.75 20.04
N LYS A 138 3.02 -14.04 20.63
CA LYS A 138 4.42 -13.97 20.17
C LYS A 138 4.52 -13.63 18.69
N VAL A 139 3.70 -12.69 18.24
CA VAL A 139 3.58 -12.32 16.83
C VAL A 139 4.88 -11.71 16.34
N GLU A 140 5.51 -12.32 15.34
CA GLU A 140 6.73 -11.81 14.72
C GLU A 140 6.41 -10.80 13.62
N VAL A 141 5.30 -10.99 12.90
CA VAL A 141 4.84 -10.09 11.83
C VAL A 141 3.36 -9.81 11.99
N ALA A 142 2.98 -8.53 12.08
CA ALA A 142 1.58 -8.12 12.07
C ALA A 142 1.29 -7.36 10.78
N ILE A 143 0.33 -7.87 9.99
CA ILE A 143 -0.10 -7.24 8.75
C ILE A 143 -1.34 -6.40 9.05
N MET A 144 -1.31 -5.11 8.70
CA MET A 144 -2.44 -4.19 8.88
C MET A 144 -2.82 -3.51 7.57
N GLY A 145 -4.09 -3.19 7.40
CA GLY A 145 -4.54 -2.29 6.34
C GLY A 145 -4.49 -0.83 6.78
N ALA A 146 -4.23 0.09 5.86
CA ALA A 146 -4.36 1.53 6.11
C ALA A 146 -4.86 2.21 4.84
N GLU A 147 -6.18 2.39 4.74
CA GLU A 147 -6.75 3.06 3.57
C GLU A 147 -6.66 4.58 3.74
N LEU A 148 -6.02 5.30 2.82
CA LEU A 148 -5.95 6.76 2.87
C LEU A 148 -6.95 7.38 1.88
N VAL A 149 -8.19 7.58 2.33
CA VAL A 149 -9.17 8.38 1.57
C VAL A 149 -8.77 9.86 1.63
N GLY A 150 -8.76 10.51 0.46
CA GLY A 150 -8.44 11.94 0.32
C GLY A 150 -7.11 12.22 -0.38
N ASP A 151 -6.30 11.20 -0.67
CA ASP A 151 -5.01 11.34 -1.35
C ASP A 151 -5.16 11.40 -2.89
N GLN A 152 -5.95 12.37 -3.36
CA GLN A 152 -6.32 12.76 -4.75
C GLN A 152 -6.75 11.68 -5.77
N ARG A 153 -6.47 10.39 -5.55
CA ARG A 153 -6.61 9.29 -6.53
C ARG A 153 -6.99 7.95 -5.87
N ALA A 154 -6.87 7.87 -4.54
CA ALA A 154 -7.24 6.71 -3.77
C ALA A 154 -8.77 6.58 -3.59
N ARG A 155 -9.44 5.94 -4.54
CA ARG A 155 -10.63 5.10 -4.23
C ARG A 155 -10.16 3.67 -4.09
N THR A 156 -9.24 3.49 -3.16
CA THR A 156 -8.58 2.23 -2.95
C THR A 156 -9.52 1.33 -2.13
N TRP A 157 -9.58 0.07 -2.54
CA TRP A 157 -10.08 -1.05 -1.73
C TRP A 157 -8.90 -2.02 -1.51
N GLY A 158 -7.68 -1.47 -1.50
CA GLY A 158 -6.42 -2.20 -1.62
C GLY A 158 -6.27 -3.24 -0.52
N PRO A 159 -6.36 -2.84 0.77
CA PRO A 159 -6.25 -3.77 1.89
C PRO A 159 -7.35 -4.84 1.87
N THR A 160 -8.58 -4.48 1.49
CA THR A 160 -9.70 -5.43 1.41
C THR A 160 -9.48 -6.45 0.29
N GLU A 161 -9.05 -6.02 -0.88
CA GLU A 161 -8.76 -6.93 -2.00
C GLU A 161 -7.51 -7.76 -1.75
N MET A 162 -6.52 -7.26 -1.02
CA MET A 162 -5.37 -8.05 -0.61
C MET A 162 -5.73 -9.16 0.39
N ARG A 163 -6.77 -8.98 1.21
CA ARG A 163 -7.36 -10.07 2.02
C ARG A 163 -8.24 -11.03 1.20
N ASN A 164 -8.71 -10.61 0.02
CA ASN A 164 -9.67 -11.37 -0.76
C ASN A 164 -8.98 -12.51 -1.52
N PRO A 165 -9.23 -13.79 -1.16
CA PRO A 165 -8.48 -14.90 -1.74
C PRO A 165 -8.75 -15.12 -3.23
N ARG A 166 -9.85 -14.57 -3.76
CA ARG A 166 -10.15 -14.62 -5.20
C ARG A 166 -9.13 -13.84 -6.02
N THR A 167 -8.59 -12.76 -5.47
CA THR A 167 -7.79 -11.77 -6.19
C THR A 167 -6.32 -11.82 -5.77
N SER A 168 -6.04 -12.24 -4.53
CA SER A 168 -4.68 -12.31 -3.99
C SER A 168 -4.15 -13.74 -3.76
N GLU A 169 -4.97 -14.72 -3.37
CA GLU A 169 -4.48 -16.02 -2.84
C GLU A 169 -4.76 -17.26 -3.70
N VAL A 170 -4.80 -17.11 -5.01
CA VAL A 170 -5.11 -18.22 -5.93
C VAL A 170 -4.03 -19.34 -5.80
N TYR A 171 -4.33 -20.36 -4.99
CA TYR A 171 -3.59 -21.63 -4.76
C TYR A 171 -2.40 -21.71 -3.76
N HIS A 172 -2.27 -20.81 -2.78
CA HIS A 172 -1.06 -20.82 -1.92
C HIS A 172 -1.22 -21.49 -0.54
N ASN A 173 -2.37 -21.32 0.12
CA ASN A 173 -2.60 -21.83 1.48
C ASN A 173 -3.86 -22.71 1.53
N TRP A 174 -3.74 -23.92 2.08
CA TRP A 174 -4.89 -24.79 2.35
C TRP A 174 -5.25 -24.71 3.83
N GLY A 175 -5.82 -23.58 4.23
CA GLY A 175 -6.02 -23.23 5.64
C GLY A 175 -4.68 -22.98 6.30
N ASP A 176 -4.36 -23.72 7.35
CA ASP A 176 -3.05 -23.65 8.02
C ASP A 176 -1.98 -24.48 7.29
N TRP A 177 -2.34 -25.24 6.26
CA TRP A 177 -1.42 -26.08 5.51
C TRP A 177 -0.71 -25.26 4.44
N THR A 178 0.60 -25.13 4.60
CA THR A 178 1.50 -24.43 3.68
C THR A 178 2.72 -25.31 3.39
N VAL A 179 3.37 -25.10 2.25
CA VAL A 179 4.58 -25.82 1.85
C VAL A 179 5.76 -24.87 1.69
N GLU A 180 6.95 -25.42 1.57
CA GLU A 180 8.19 -24.69 1.31
C GLU A 180 8.10 -23.87 0.01
N ASP A 181 8.61 -22.63 0.05
CA ASP A 181 8.82 -21.84 -1.16
C ASP A 181 9.94 -22.48 -2.00
N ILE A 182 9.69 -22.70 -3.29
CA ILE A 182 10.60 -23.44 -4.16
C ILE A 182 11.97 -22.77 -4.33
N HIS A 183 12.07 -21.45 -4.15
CA HIS A 183 13.35 -20.77 -4.31
C HIS A 183 14.22 -20.86 -3.07
N SER A 184 13.63 -20.92 -1.88
CA SER A 184 14.36 -20.86 -0.61
C SER A 184 14.38 -22.19 0.15
N GLY A 185 13.47 -23.12 -0.16
CA GLY A 185 13.24 -24.32 0.65
C GLY A 185 12.61 -24.02 2.02
N VAL A 186 12.11 -22.80 2.23
CA VAL A 186 11.59 -22.35 3.54
C VAL A 186 10.07 -22.28 3.51
N ASN A 187 9.44 -22.92 4.50
CA ASN A 187 8.00 -22.78 4.74
C ASN A 187 7.72 -21.50 5.56
N TYR A 188 7.74 -20.37 4.88
CA TYR A 188 7.79 -19.04 5.50
C TYR A 188 6.60 -18.70 6.42
N LEU A 189 5.45 -19.35 6.27
CA LEU A 189 4.28 -19.15 7.14
C LEU A 189 4.24 -20.09 8.36
N GLN A 190 5.12 -21.10 8.42
CA GLN A 190 5.30 -21.98 9.59
C GLN A 190 6.55 -21.59 10.41
N GLU A 191 7.52 -20.96 9.75
CA GLU A 191 8.77 -20.54 10.39
C GLU A 191 8.64 -19.23 11.17
N GLN A 192 7.50 -18.52 11.07
CA GLN A 192 7.24 -17.31 11.85
C GLN A 192 5.75 -17.15 12.20
N VAL A 193 5.47 -16.46 13.30
CA VAL A 193 4.09 -16.15 13.69
C VAL A 193 3.62 -14.87 12.99
N VAL A 194 2.64 -15.02 12.09
CA VAL A 194 2.03 -13.93 11.32
C VAL A 194 0.56 -13.77 11.73
N CYS A 195 0.08 -12.54 11.87
CA CYS A 195 -1.34 -12.25 12.07
C CYS A 195 -1.85 -11.10 11.20
N ASP A 196 -3.17 -11.05 11.04
CA ASP A 196 -3.89 -9.87 10.55
C ASP A 196 -4.28 -9.00 11.75
N TYR A 197 -3.80 -7.76 11.79
CA TYR A 197 -4.04 -6.81 12.88
C TYR A 197 -5.15 -5.81 12.55
N GLY A 198 -6.00 -6.13 11.57
CA GLY A 198 -7.11 -5.27 11.15
C GLY A 198 -6.62 -4.04 10.38
N ASP A 199 -7.45 -2.99 10.37
CA ASP A 199 -7.19 -1.76 9.64
C ASP A 199 -6.97 -0.58 10.60
N ALA A 200 -6.11 0.35 10.18
CA ALA A 200 -5.92 1.62 10.86
C ALA A 200 -7.23 2.42 10.93
N PRO A 201 -7.48 3.12 12.05
CA PRO A 201 -8.61 4.02 12.13
C PRO A 201 -8.44 5.15 11.10
N GLN A 202 -9.53 5.49 10.43
CA GLN A 202 -9.51 6.42 9.32
C GLN A 202 -10.57 7.50 9.47
N GLU A 203 -10.17 8.74 9.20
CA GLU A 203 -11.08 9.87 9.06
C GLU A 203 -11.44 10.03 7.57
N PRO A 204 -12.72 9.91 7.17
CA PRO A 204 -13.12 9.85 5.76
C PRO A 204 -12.84 11.11 4.92
N PHE A 205 -12.53 12.23 5.55
CA PHE A 205 -12.42 13.57 4.96
C PHE A 205 -11.06 14.23 5.20
N SER A 206 -10.15 13.60 5.94
CA SER A 206 -8.90 14.21 6.38
C SER A 206 -7.75 13.22 6.44
N LEU A 207 -6.89 13.34 5.43
CA LEU A 207 -5.58 12.70 5.36
C LEU A 207 -4.72 13.05 6.58
N ASP A 208 -4.65 14.33 6.93
CA ASP A 208 -3.81 14.83 8.02
C ASP A 208 -4.19 14.23 9.38
N ARG A 209 -5.49 14.08 9.65
CA ARG A 209 -5.98 13.49 10.90
C ARG A 209 -5.76 11.98 10.94
N THR A 210 -5.95 11.31 9.79
CA THR A 210 -5.72 9.87 9.65
C THR A 210 -4.26 9.50 9.85
N SER A 211 -3.33 10.24 9.24
CA SER A 211 -1.88 9.98 9.29
C SER A 211 -1.35 9.85 10.72
N VAL A 212 -1.83 10.67 11.64
CA VAL A 212 -1.41 10.62 13.05
C VAL A 212 -1.78 9.29 13.72
N GLU A 213 -2.96 8.75 13.42
CA GLU A 213 -3.42 7.50 14.03
C GLU A 213 -2.84 6.27 13.33
N VAL A 214 -2.55 6.34 12.02
CA VAL A 214 -1.76 5.32 11.32
C VAL A 214 -0.38 5.18 11.96
N ARG A 215 0.35 6.30 12.15
CA ARG A 215 1.65 6.31 12.83
C ARG A 215 1.57 5.68 14.22
N ARG A 216 0.49 5.96 14.96
CA ARG A 216 0.27 5.41 16.30
C ARG A 216 0.13 3.89 16.26
N MET A 217 -0.63 3.35 15.32
CA MET A 217 -0.84 1.90 15.18
C MET A 217 0.43 1.19 14.68
N VAL A 218 1.17 1.77 13.73
CA VAL A 218 2.46 1.24 13.28
C VAL A 218 3.46 1.20 14.44
N ARG A 219 3.55 2.29 15.21
CA ARG A 219 4.38 2.36 16.43
C ARG A 219 3.96 1.31 17.46
N GLU A 220 2.65 1.09 17.63
CA GLU A 220 2.12 0.11 18.57
C GLU A 220 2.57 -1.32 18.22
N ILE A 221 2.48 -1.70 16.94
CA ILE A 221 3.01 -2.98 16.45
C ILE A 221 4.52 -3.04 16.68
N ALA A 222 5.27 -2.05 16.17
CA ALA A 222 6.73 -2.01 16.28
C ALA A 222 7.24 -1.95 17.73
N ALA A 223 6.45 -1.46 18.69
CA ALA A 223 6.81 -1.41 20.11
C ALA A 223 6.52 -2.72 20.84
N THR A 224 5.87 -3.70 20.20
CA THR A 224 5.60 -5.00 20.80
C THR A 224 6.90 -5.80 20.89
N GLU A 225 7.47 -5.86 22.09
CA GLU A 225 8.70 -6.59 22.38
C GLU A 225 8.48 -8.11 22.38
N LEU A 226 9.42 -8.82 21.76
CA LEU A 226 9.54 -10.26 21.71
C LEU A 226 10.81 -10.72 22.43
N GLU A 227 10.94 -12.03 22.62
CA GLU A 227 12.14 -12.62 23.22
C GLU A 227 13.41 -12.27 22.43
N GLY A 228 14.53 -12.10 23.14
CA GLY A 228 15.82 -11.78 22.52
C GLY A 228 15.98 -10.34 22.05
N GLY A 229 15.14 -9.40 22.52
CA GLY A 229 15.22 -7.98 22.16
C GLY A 229 14.72 -7.67 20.74
N LYS A 230 13.94 -8.58 20.16
CA LYS A 230 13.26 -8.38 18.88
C LYS A 230 11.93 -7.66 19.10
N HIS A 231 11.36 -7.14 18.03
CA HIS A 231 10.03 -6.56 18.04
C HIS A 231 9.17 -7.14 16.92
N THR A 232 7.85 -7.04 17.06
CA THR A 232 6.92 -7.37 15.98
C THR A 232 7.11 -6.41 14.80
N ILE A 233 7.21 -6.96 13.58
CA ILE A 233 7.40 -6.20 12.35
C ILE A 233 6.02 -5.80 11.79
N PRO A 234 5.71 -4.49 11.62
CA PRO A 234 4.53 -4.06 10.89
C PRO A 234 4.71 -4.25 9.38
N ILE A 235 3.73 -4.87 8.74
CA ILE A 235 3.54 -4.81 7.30
C ILE A 235 2.25 -4.02 7.05
N VAL A 236 2.36 -2.87 6.41
CA VAL A 236 1.23 -2.01 6.10
C VAL A 236 0.79 -2.22 4.65
N ILE A 237 -0.47 -2.58 4.46
CA ILE A 237 -1.09 -2.65 3.14
C ILE A 237 -1.91 -1.39 2.99
N GLY A 238 -1.58 -0.59 1.99
CA GLY A 238 -2.04 0.78 1.90
C GLY A 238 -3.02 1.09 0.78
N GLY A 239 -3.49 2.33 0.84
CA GLY A 239 -3.97 3.11 -0.30
C GLY A 239 -2.82 3.93 -0.91
N GLY A 240 -2.96 5.26 -0.98
CA GLY A 240 -1.94 6.15 -1.56
C GLY A 240 -0.63 6.28 -0.76
N HIS A 241 0.43 6.77 -1.41
CA HIS A 241 1.79 6.79 -0.84
C HIS A 241 2.03 7.81 0.27
N ALA A 242 1.04 8.65 0.63
CA ALA A 242 1.16 9.51 1.80
C ALA A 242 1.41 8.71 3.11
N LEU A 243 1.13 7.39 3.10
CA LEU A 243 1.41 6.42 4.17
C LEU A 243 2.88 6.28 4.54
N MET A 244 3.81 6.48 3.60
CA MET A 244 5.24 6.30 3.91
C MET A 244 5.67 7.18 5.07
N TYR A 245 5.12 8.40 5.15
CA TYR A 245 5.43 9.30 6.25
C TYR A 245 5.03 8.73 7.63
N PRO A 246 3.75 8.44 7.92
CA PRO A 246 3.37 7.87 9.21
C PRO A 246 3.96 6.49 9.47
N ASP A 247 4.15 5.66 8.46
CA ASP A 247 4.62 4.28 8.63
C ASP A 247 6.10 4.24 9.03
N VAL A 248 6.95 4.94 8.26
CA VAL A 248 8.37 5.08 8.60
C VAL A 248 8.53 5.82 9.93
N ALA A 249 7.75 6.88 10.17
CA ALA A 249 7.82 7.63 11.43
C ALA A 249 7.43 6.77 12.65
N GLY A 250 6.44 5.89 12.52
CA GLY A 250 6.00 4.99 13.59
C GLY A 250 7.08 3.98 13.96
N VAL A 251 7.80 3.45 12.97
CA VAL A 251 8.96 2.59 13.19
C VAL A 251 10.13 3.39 13.81
N VAL A 252 10.42 4.59 13.29
CA VAL A 252 11.46 5.48 13.84
C VAL A 252 11.21 5.88 15.30
N ASP A 253 9.94 5.98 15.72
CA ASP A 253 9.59 6.26 17.12
C ASP A 253 10.04 5.16 18.10
N VAL A 254 10.32 3.95 17.60
CA VAL A 254 10.81 2.81 18.38
C VAL A 254 12.32 2.65 18.21
N TYR A 255 12.79 2.64 16.96
CA TYR A 255 14.19 2.31 16.62
C TYR A 255 15.15 3.52 16.63
N GLY A 256 14.61 4.74 16.70
CA GLY A 256 15.38 5.98 16.84
C GLY A 256 15.69 6.67 15.50
N LYS A 257 15.69 8.01 15.53
CA LYS A 257 16.03 8.86 14.38
C LYS A 257 17.44 8.57 13.88
N GLY A 258 17.60 8.45 12.57
CA GLY A 258 18.91 8.17 11.97
C GLY A 258 19.34 6.71 11.97
N ASN A 259 18.64 5.83 12.70
CA ASN A 259 19.00 4.42 12.79
C ASN A 259 18.21 3.52 11.84
N VAL A 260 17.11 4.04 11.28
CA VAL A 260 16.30 3.38 10.25
C VAL A 260 16.65 3.98 8.89
N GLY A 261 17.01 3.13 7.93
CA GLY A 261 17.09 3.48 6.52
C GLY A 261 15.83 3.07 5.76
N VAL A 262 15.65 3.62 4.57
CA VAL A 262 14.51 3.31 3.70
C VAL A 262 15.02 2.88 2.33
N VAL A 263 14.57 1.73 1.85
CA VAL A 263 14.60 1.41 0.42
C VAL A 263 13.20 1.60 -0.13
N HIS A 264 13.10 2.51 -1.08
CA HIS A 264 11.87 2.98 -1.68
C HIS A 264 11.83 2.58 -3.16
N PHE A 265 10.92 1.67 -3.50
CA PHE A 265 10.66 1.25 -4.87
C PHE A 265 9.48 2.04 -5.40
N ASP A 266 9.72 2.89 -6.41
CA ASP A 266 8.70 3.81 -6.94
C ASP A 266 9.12 4.32 -8.33
N ALA A 267 8.15 4.60 -9.20
CA ALA A 267 8.37 5.39 -10.40
C ALA A 267 8.62 6.88 -10.09
N HIS A 268 8.09 7.37 -8.98
CA HIS A 268 8.05 8.75 -8.52
C HIS A 268 9.06 9.02 -7.42
N ALA A 269 9.44 10.29 -7.29
CA ALA A 269 10.42 10.68 -6.28
C ALA A 269 9.79 11.08 -4.95
N ASP A 270 8.55 11.57 -4.96
CA ASP A 270 7.83 11.97 -3.75
C ASP A 270 8.53 13.07 -2.93
N TYR A 271 9.15 14.01 -3.66
CA TYR A 271 9.90 15.15 -3.12
C TYR A 271 9.12 16.46 -3.09
N ALA A 272 7.82 16.46 -3.33
CA ALA A 272 7.06 17.69 -3.31
C ALA A 272 7.17 18.35 -1.92
N GLY A 273 7.21 19.69 -1.92
CA GLY A 273 7.32 20.43 -0.67
C GLY A 273 5.98 20.76 -0.03
N VAL A 274 5.06 21.24 -0.87
CA VAL A 274 3.70 21.65 -0.51
C VAL A 274 2.84 21.37 -1.73
N ALA A 275 1.65 20.80 -1.54
CA ALA A 275 0.68 20.55 -2.60
C ALA A 275 -0.63 21.26 -2.26
N PHE A 276 -1.02 22.28 -3.04
CA PHE A 276 -2.25 23.06 -2.79
C PHE A 276 -2.37 23.64 -1.36
N GLY A 277 -1.23 23.92 -0.71
CA GLY A 277 -1.17 24.39 0.69
C GLY A 277 -1.08 23.27 1.74
N HIS A 278 -1.26 22.00 1.34
CA HIS A 278 -1.11 20.84 2.21
C HIS A 278 0.36 20.44 2.36
N LEU A 279 0.71 20.01 3.58
CA LEU A 279 2.05 19.52 3.95
C LEU A 279 2.14 17.99 3.92
N LEU A 280 1.09 17.33 3.44
CA LEU A 280 0.98 15.90 3.30
C LEU A 280 0.14 15.58 2.05
N SER A 281 0.65 14.68 1.22
CA SER A 281 0.03 14.09 0.04
C SER A 281 0.93 12.93 -0.41
N HIS A 282 0.47 12.09 -1.34
CA HIS A 282 1.30 11.03 -1.93
C HIS A 282 2.65 11.53 -2.43
N ALA A 283 2.73 12.71 -3.04
CA ALA A 283 3.99 13.22 -3.58
C ALA A 283 4.97 13.86 -2.56
N ILE A 284 4.68 13.87 -1.25
CA ILE A 284 5.46 14.61 -0.22
C ILE A 284 6.30 13.76 0.77
N PRO A 285 5.99 12.47 1.06
CA PRO A 285 6.46 11.80 2.26
C PRO A 285 7.99 11.73 2.36
N VAL A 286 8.69 11.51 1.24
CA VAL A 286 10.17 11.39 1.24
C VAL A 286 10.82 12.70 1.67
N ARG A 287 10.38 13.83 1.10
CA ARG A 287 10.89 15.15 1.52
C ARG A 287 10.58 15.42 2.99
N LYS A 288 9.39 15.04 3.45
CA LYS A 288 8.99 15.24 4.85
C LYS A 288 9.84 14.43 5.82
N LEU A 289 10.08 13.15 5.56
CA LEU A 289 10.93 12.26 6.38
C LEU A 289 12.36 12.80 6.52
N ILE A 290 12.94 13.29 5.42
CA ILE A 290 14.30 13.85 5.40
C ILE A 290 14.35 15.19 6.15
N MET A 291 13.42 16.11 5.86
CA MET A 291 13.43 17.46 6.43
C MET A 291 13.13 17.46 7.94
N GLU A 292 12.38 16.49 8.45
CA GLU A 292 12.14 16.31 9.89
C GLU A 292 13.25 15.52 10.61
N GLY A 293 14.29 15.13 9.87
CA GLY A 293 15.46 14.41 10.37
C GLY A 293 15.12 13.01 10.89
N LEU A 294 14.03 12.40 10.40
CA LEU A 294 13.66 11.03 10.77
C LEU A 294 14.58 10.03 10.09
N VAL A 295 14.79 10.22 8.78
CA VAL A 295 15.68 9.41 7.95
C VAL A 295 16.71 10.33 7.27
N PRO A 296 18.01 10.19 7.55
CA PRO A 296 19.06 10.92 6.84
C PRO A 296 19.06 10.55 5.36
N GLY A 297 19.26 11.53 4.47
CA GLY A 297 19.23 11.28 3.03
C GLY A 297 20.19 10.16 2.58
N LYS A 298 21.39 10.06 3.17
CA LYS A 298 22.34 8.96 2.89
C LYS A 298 21.83 7.54 3.18
N ASN A 299 20.81 7.42 4.03
CA ASN A 299 20.16 6.16 4.38
C ASN A 299 18.83 5.98 3.61
N PHE A 300 18.56 6.83 2.62
CA PHE A 300 17.37 6.78 1.78
C PHE A 300 17.78 6.41 0.35
N ILE A 301 17.32 5.23 -0.09
CA ILE A 301 17.64 4.62 -1.37
C ILE A 301 16.35 4.57 -2.18
N GLN A 302 16.36 5.13 -3.39
CA GLN A 302 15.22 5.08 -4.30
C GLN A 302 15.56 4.29 -5.55
N VAL A 303 14.63 3.45 -6.00
CA VAL A 303 14.82 2.54 -7.13
C VAL A 303 13.61 2.59 -8.06
N GLY A 304 13.84 2.87 -9.35
CA GLY A 304 12.80 2.80 -10.39
C GLY A 304 12.33 4.15 -10.95
N LEU A 305 12.91 5.26 -10.49
CA LEU A 305 12.51 6.63 -10.86
C LEU A 305 12.49 6.83 -12.38
N ARG A 306 11.34 7.25 -12.93
CA ARG A 306 11.12 7.44 -14.37
C ARG A 306 9.87 8.26 -14.67
N GLY A 307 9.71 8.74 -15.90
CA GLY A 307 8.52 9.46 -16.33
C GLY A 307 8.65 10.99 -16.29
N PRO A 308 7.78 11.72 -17.00
CA PRO A 308 7.92 13.16 -17.21
C PRO A 308 7.53 14.02 -16.00
N ASN A 309 6.78 13.47 -15.04
CA ASN A 309 6.28 14.19 -13.86
C ASN A 309 6.68 13.53 -12.53
N SER A 310 7.53 12.49 -12.56
CA SER A 310 8.03 11.82 -11.36
C SER A 310 9.06 12.63 -10.60
N ILE A 311 9.92 13.32 -11.34
CA ILE A 311 10.99 14.14 -10.79
C ILE A 311 11.48 15.15 -11.82
N ASP A 312 11.66 16.40 -11.39
CA ASP A 312 12.36 17.40 -12.19
C ASP A 312 13.87 17.45 -11.85
N MET A 313 14.64 18.17 -12.65
CA MET A 313 16.09 18.24 -12.45
C MET A 313 16.48 18.95 -11.14
N ASP A 314 15.61 19.78 -10.57
CA ASP A 314 15.84 20.40 -9.26
C ASP A 314 15.62 19.39 -8.13
N GLY A 315 14.64 18.49 -8.25
CA GLY A 315 14.43 17.34 -7.38
C GLY A 315 15.66 16.44 -7.33
N ILE A 316 16.24 16.10 -8.50
CA ILE A 316 17.49 15.31 -8.56
C ILE A 316 18.65 16.04 -7.86
N ARG A 317 18.79 17.35 -8.09
CA ARG A 317 19.83 18.17 -7.42
C ARG A 317 19.61 18.22 -5.92
N TRP A 318 18.36 18.36 -5.49
CA TRP A 318 17.98 18.38 -4.08
C TRP A 318 18.30 17.03 -3.42
N ALA A 319 17.87 15.92 -3.99
CA ALA A 319 18.15 14.58 -3.47
C ALA A 319 19.66 14.34 -3.29
N ARG A 320 20.45 14.70 -4.31
CA ARG A 320 21.93 14.65 -4.23
C ARG A 320 22.50 15.55 -3.14
N SER A 321 21.94 16.75 -2.95
CA SER A 321 22.37 17.67 -1.88
C SER A 321 22.08 17.11 -0.48
N GLN A 322 21.06 16.26 -0.35
CA GLN A 322 20.73 15.55 0.89
C GLN A 322 21.53 14.24 1.04
N GLY A 323 22.33 13.85 0.03
CA GLY A 323 23.11 12.62 0.02
C GLY A 323 22.29 11.37 -0.31
N MET A 324 21.08 11.51 -0.86
CA MET A 324 20.24 10.39 -1.26
C MET A 324 20.88 9.55 -2.36
N ARG A 325 20.57 8.25 -2.35
CA ARG A 325 21.00 7.30 -3.37
C ARG A 325 19.81 7.02 -4.29
N CYS A 326 19.90 7.45 -5.55
CA CYS A 326 18.78 7.43 -6.48
C CYS A 326 19.14 6.63 -7.73
N HIS A 327 18.44 5.52 -7.92
CA HIS A 327 18.57 4.64 -9.08
C HIS A 327 17.42 4.86 -10.05
N THR A 328 17.68 5.67 -11.07
CA THR A 328 16.71 5.99 -12.13
C THR A 328 16.72 4.93 -13.22
N MET A 329 15.67 4.88 -14.04
CA MET A 329 15.65 3.98 -15.20
C MET A 329 16.74 4.29 -16.23
N ALA A 330 17.29 5.50 -16.27
CA ALA A 330 18.45 5.82 -17.12
C ALA A 330 19.74 5.13 -16.63
N GLU A 331 19.86 4.89 -15.33
CA GLU A 331 20.96 4.09 -14.79
C GLU A 331 20.78 2.61 -15.10
N VAL A 332 19.54 2.10 -14.95
CA VAL A 332 19.19 0.73 -15.31
C VAL A 332 19.45 0.48 -16.80
N GLU A 333 19.10 1.41 -17.70
CA GLU A 333 19.41 1.31 -19.13
C GLU A 333 20.92 1.16 -19.38
N LYS A 334 21.74 1.87 -18.59
CA LYS A 334 23.19 1.86 -18.74
C LYS A 334 23.87 0.63 -18.15
N ARG A 335 23.41 0.15 -16.99
CA ARG A 335 24.11 -0.87 -16.17
C ARG A 335 23.37 -2.20 -16.05
N GLY A 336 22.08 -2.23 -16.40
CA GLY A 336 21.19 -3.36 -16.17
C GLY A 336 20.68 -3.45 -14.72
N TRP A 337 19.57 -4.16 -14.54
CA TRP A 337 18.96 -4.37 -13.22
C TRP A 337 19.89 -5.09 -12.24
N ASP A 338 20.63 -6.11 -12.68
CA ASP A 338 21.51 -6.88 -11.78
C ASP A 338 22.50 -6.00 -11.02
N ALA A 339 23.15 -5.06 -11.72
CA ALA A 339 24.12 -4.15 -11.10
C ALA A 339 23.45 -3.13 -10.16
N VAL A 340 22.29 -2.60 -10.56
CA VAL A 340 21.54 -1.61 -9.76
C VAL A 340 21.00 -2.24 -8.47
N LEU A 341 20.43 -3.44 -8.56
CA LEU A 341 19.85 -4.13 -7.42
C LEU A 341 20.92 -4.58 -6.41
N GLU A 342 22.11 -4.96 -6.89
CA GLU A 342 23.24 -5.27 -6.00
C GLU A 342 23.74 -4.02 -5.25
N ASP A 343 23.83 -2.88 -5.93
CA ASP A 343 24.15 -1.61 -5.28
C ASP A 343 23.09 -1.25 -4.24
N ALA A 344 21.80 -1.34 -4.56
CA ALA A 344 20.72 -1.03 -3.61
C ALA A 344 20.81 -1.87 -2.31
N ILE A 345 21.15 -3.16 -2.39
CA ILE A 345 21.34 -4.01 -1.20
C ILE A 345 22.58 -3.59 -0.41
N LYS A 346 23.70 -3.36 -1.10
CA LYS A 346 24.95 -2.92 -0.45
C LYS A 346 24.74 -1.59 0.27
N GLU A 347 24.04 -0.68 -0.38
CA GLU A 347 23.67 0.63 0.14
C GLU A 347 22.74 0.49 1.36
N ALA A 348 21.77 -0.41 1.32
CA ALA A 348 20.87 -0.67 2.45
C ALA A 348 21.63 -1.19 3.70
N LYS A 349 22.80 -1.80 3.51
CA LYS A 349 23.72 -2.24 4.57
C LYS A 349 24.74 -1.17 4.99
N ASP A 350 24.85 -0.06 4.25
CA ASP A 350 25.84 1.00 4.48
C ASP A 350 25.21 2.21 5.19
N GLY A 351 25.17 2.13 6.52
CA GLY A 351 24.79 3.25 7.39
C GLY A 351 23.79 2.90 8.49
N PRO A 352 22.54 2.53 8.14
CA PRO A 352 21.50 2.24 9.12
C PRO A 352 21.63 0.84 9.73
N GLU A 353 21.24 0.69 11.00
CA GLU A 353 21.14 -0.62 11.65
C GLU A 353 19.88 -1.39 11.22
N TYR A 354 18.81 -0.65 10.92
CA TYR A 354 17.49 -1.18 10.60
C TYR A 354 17.01 -0.68 9.25
N LEU A 355 16.23 -1.49 8.54
CA LEU A 355 15.69 -1.16 7.23
C LEU A 355 14.16 -1.15 7.24
N PHE A 356 13.58 -0.10 6.65
CA PHE A 356 12.19 -0.08 6.22
C PHE A 356 12.12 -0.24 4.70
N ILE A 357 11.20 -1.06 4.21
CA ILE A 357 10.96 -1.22 2.77
C ILE A 357 9.63 -0.56 2.41
N SER A 358 9.70 0.46 1.55
CA SER A 358 8.52 1.08 0.98
C SER A 358 8.38 0.63 -0.48
N PHE A 359 7.27 -0.05 -0.79
CA PHE A 359 7.02 -0.60 -2.11
C PHE A 359 5.77 0.04 -2.72
N ASP A 360 5.97 1.05 -3.56
CA ASP A 360 4.93 1.53 -4.48
C ASP A 360 4.80 0.52 -5.62
N ILE A 361 3.57 0.05 -5.87
CA ILE A 361 3.34 -0.92 -6.93
C ILE A 361 3.58 -0.33 -8.34
N ASP A 362 3.53 0.99 -8.50
CA ASP A 362 3.78 1.67 -9.76
C ASP A 362 5.26 1.66 -10.19
N VAL A 363 6.17 1.21 -9.32
CA VAL A 363 7.55 0.88 -9.71
C VAL A 363 7.57 -0.18 -10.81
N LEU A 364 6.59 -1.09 -10.81
CA LEU A 364 6.46 -2.13 -11.81
C LEU A 364 5.99 -1.54 -13.14
N ASP A 365 6.37 -2.20 -14.22
CA ASP A 365 5.80 -1.85 -15.52
C ASP A 365 4.26 -2.05 -15.49
N PRO A 366 3.46 -1.17 -16.13
CA PRO A 366 2.00 -1.29 -16.16
C PRO A 366 1.47 -2.60 -16.74
N VAL A 367 2.28 -3.37 -17.48
CA VAL A 367 1.90 -4.75 -17.88
C VAL A 367 1.78 -5.70 -16.68
N TYR A 368 2.43 -5.39 -15.56
CA TYR A 368 2.41 -6.15 -14.31
C TYR A 368 1.57 -5.46 -13.23
N ALA A 369 1.44 -4.14 -13.27
CA ALA A 369 0.67 -3.38 -12.29
C ALA A 369 -0.27 -2.35 -12.94
N PRO A 370 -1.28 -2.78 -13.74
CA PRO A 370 -2.21 -1.84 -14.36
C PRO A 370 -3.11 -1.13 -13.32
N GLY A 371 -3.34 -1.79 -12.18
CA GLY A 371 -4.17 -1.32 -11.06
C GLY A 371 -3.46 -0.36 -10.11
N THR A 372 -2.95 0.76 -10.62
CA THR A 372 -2.34 1.84 -9.82
C THR A 372 -2.83 3.22 -10.27
N SER A 373 -2.67 4.24 -9.41
CA SER A 373 -3.09 5.63 -9.66
C SER A 373 -2.24 6.35 -10.70
N THR A 374 -0.96 5.98 -10.81
CA THR A 374 0.08 6.71 -11.57
C THR A 374 0.97 5.78 -12.40
N PRO A 375 0.42 4.97 -13.32
CA PRO A 375 1.23 4.01 -14.06
C PRO A 375 2.23 4.71 -15.00
N GLU A 376 3.50 4.37 -14.87
CA GLU A 376 4.58 4.85 -15.75
C GLU A 376 5.20 3.68 -16.55
N PRO A 377 5.20 3.68 -17.89
CA PRO A 377 5.78 2.60 -18.69
C PRO A 377 7.29 2.41 -18.50
N ALA A 378 7.81 1.27 -18.97
CA ALA A 378 9.23 0.87 -18.90
C ALA A 378 9.73 0.73 -17.44
N GLY A 379 8.92 0.07 -16.62
CA GLY A 379 9.18 -0.15 -15.20
C GLY A 379 9.93 -1.44 -14.88
N MET A 380 10.02 -1.76 -13.59
CA MET A 380 10.61 -2.99 -13.10
C MET A 380 9.77 -4.21 -13.49
N THR A 381 10.43 -5.33 -13.76
CA THR A 381 9.72 -6.60 -13.97
C THR A 381 9.31 -7.20 -12.64
N ILE A 382 8.22 -7.97 -12.61
CA ILE A 382 7.83 -8.68 -11.39
C ILE A 382 8.95 -9.63 -10.91
N HIS A 383 9.69 -10.28 -11.82
CA HIS A 383 10.79 -11.17 -11.46
C HIS A 383 11.90 -10.46 -10.67
N ASP A 384 12.28 -9.25 -11.10
CA ASP A 384 13.27 -8.44 -10.39
C ASP A 384 12.77 -7.99 -9.02
N ALA A 385 11.50 -7.59 -8.92
CA ALA A 385 10.87 -7.20 -7.65
C ALA A 385 10.85 -8.35 -6.63
N LEU A 386 10.43 -9.55 -7.05
CA LEU A 386 10.44 -10.73 -6.19
C LEU A 386 11.84 -11.05 -5.66
N ARG A 387 12.85 -10.97 -6.52
CA ARG A 387 14.24 -11.24 -6.18
C ARG A 387 14.80 -10.22 -5.19
N ILE A 388 14.66 -8.92 -5.46
CA ILE A 388 15.24 -7.88 -4.61
C ILE A 388 14.57 -7.84 -3.24
N VAL A 389 13.24 -7.97 -3.18
CA VAL A 389 12.51 -7.93 -1.91
C VAL A 389 12.86 -9.12 -1.02
N ARG A 390 12.93 -10.34 -1.58
CA ARG A 390 13.42 -11.52 -0.84
C ARG A 390 14.82 -11.25 -0.27
N ARG A 391 15.74 -10.75 -1.10
CA ARG A 391 17.12 -10.48 -0.69
C ARG A 391 17.23 -9.40 0.37
N LEU A 392 16.50 -8.29 0.26
CA LEU A 392 16.50 -7.25 1.28
C LEU A 392 16.02 -7.81 2.63
N CYS A 393 14.94 -8.58 2.65
CA CYS A 393 14.42 -9.18 3.88
C CYS A 393 15.36 -10.25 4.47
N ALA A 394 16.02 -11.05 3.63
CA ALA A 394 16.97 -12.07 4.08
C ALA A 394 18.29 -11.46 4.59
N GLU A 395 18.85 -10.52 3.84
CA GLU A 395 20.22 -10.05 4.02
C GLU A 395 20.34 -8.80 4.90
N THR A 396 19.24 -8.15 5.26
CA THR A 396 19.22 -6.93 6.09
C THR A 396 18.30 -7.07 7.30
N ASN A 397 18.35 -6.10 8.22
CA ASN A 397 17.51 -6.10 9.41
C ASN A 397 16.23 -5.31 9.18
N VAL A 398 15.27 -5.93 8.47
CA VAL A 398 13.99 -5.28 8.14
C VAL A 398 13.11 -5.17 9.39
N VAL A 399 12.60 -3.96 9.64
CA VAL A 399 11.78 -3.61 10.82
C VAL A 399 10.42 -3.03 10.46
N GLY A 400 10.12 -2.90 9.17
CA GLY A 400 8.81 -2.47 8.69
C GLY A 400 8.76 -2.53 7.17
N ILE A 401 7.58 -2.78 6.63
CA ILE A 401 7.32 -2.85 5.19
C ILE A 401 5.98 -2.17 4.92
N GLU A 402 5.86 -1.46 3.80
CA GLU A 402 4.56 -1.06 3.25
C GLU A 402 4.43 -1.46 1.78
N MET A 403 3.18 -1.69 1.35
CA MET A 403 2.77 -1.94 -0.03
C MET A 403 1.61 -1.01 -0.38
N VAL A 404 1.80 -0.10 -1.32
CA VAL A 404 0.91 1.05 -1.54
C VAL A 404 0.56 1.28 -3.03
N GLU A 405 -0.25 2.31 -3.28
CA GLU A 405 -0.85 2.70 -4.57
C GLU A 405 -1.70 1.61 -5.22
N LEU A 406 -2.35 0.80 -4.38
CA LEU A 406 -3.21 -0.30 -4.81
C LEU A 406 -4.56 0.22 -5.30
N ARG A 407 -4.82 0.13 -6.61
CA ARG A 407 -6.07 0.59 -7.22
C ARG A 407 -6.85 -0.54 -7.93
N PRO A 408 -7.53 -1.43 -7.17
CA PRO A 408 -8.20 -2.60 -7.74
C PRO A 408 -9.30 -2.29 -8.77
N ASP A 409 -9.98 -1.14 -8.67
CA ASP A 409 -11.04 -0.77 -9.61
C ASP A 409 -10.53 -0.54 -11.05
N SER A 410 -9.24 -0.27 -11.20
CA SER A 410 -8.58 -0.10 -12.50
C SER A 410 -7.97 -1.38 -13.08
N ASP A 411 -8.02 -2.49 -12.33
CA ASP A 411 -7.51 -3.79 -12.76
C ASP A 411 -8.53 -4.92 -12.55
N PRO A 412 -9.50 -5.06 -13.48
CA PRO A 412 -10.49 -6.13 -13.41
C PRO A 412 -9.89 -7.54 -13.61
N GLY A 413 -8.63 -7.64 -14.05
CA GLY A 413 -7.90 -8.89 -14.20
C GLY A 413 -7.21 -9.36 -12.92
N TYR A 414 -7.17 -8.51 -11.88
CA TYR A 414 -6.52 -8.77 -10.58
C TYR A 414 -5.00 -9.06 -10.68
N ILE A 415 -4.36 -8.64 -11.78
CA ILE A 415 -2.93 -8.81 -12.05
C ILE A 415 -2.10 -8.08 -10.98
N THR A 416 -2.46 -6.85 -10.65
CA THR A 416 -1.79 -6.05 -9.63
C THR A 416 -1.87 -6.73 -8.27
N MET A 417 -3.07 -7.17 -7.84
CA MET A 417 -3.23 -7.82 -6.52
C MET A 417 -2.47 -9.15 -6.44
N LEU A 418 -2.48 -9.93 -7.53
CA LEU A 418 -1.69 -11.15 -7.63
C LEU A 418 -0.18 -10.88 -7.46
N ASN A 419 0.32 -9.83 -8.12
CA ASN A 419 1.73 -9.44 -8.06
C ASN A 419 2.11 -8.82 -6.71
N CYS A 420 1.23 -8.01 -6.10
CA CYS A 420 1.41 -7.51 -4.74
C CYS A 420 1.54 -8.66 -3.75
N ASN A 421 0.66 -9.66 -3.85
CA ASN A 421 0.73 -10.82 -2.99
C ASN A 421 2.03 -11.61 -3.24
N ALA A 422 2.48 -11.74 -4.49
CA ALA A 422 3.75 -12.37 -4.80
C ALA A 422 4.94 -11.65 -4.12
N VAL A 423 4.95 -10.32 -4.15
CA VAL A 423 5.98 -9.51 -3.47
C VAL A 423 5.91 -9.72 -1.96
N LEU A 424 4.73 -9.65 -1.34
CA LEU A 424 4.56 -9.89 0.11
C LEU A 424 4.98 -11.30 0.52
N ARG A 425 4.69 -12.33 -0.29
CA ARG A 425 5.20 -13.68 -0.04
C ARG A 425 6.71 -13.70 0.00
N GLN A 426 7.38 -12.99 -0.91
CA GLN A 426 8.84 -12.92 -0.92
C GLN A 426 9.40 -12.06 0.24
N CYS A 427 8.65 -11.06 0.74
CA CYS A 427 8.97 -10.38 2.00
C CYS A 427 9.00 -11.40 3.15
N LEU A 428 7.88 -12.10 3.38
CA LEU A 428 7.73 -13.07 4.46
C LEU A 428 8.75 -14.21 4.32
N ASN A 429 9.01 -14.66 3.09
CA ASN A 429 10.03 -15.66 2.78
C ASN A 429 11.43 -15.18 3.16
N GLY A 430 11.82 -13.96 2.76
CA GLY A 430 13.12 -13.41 3.13
C GLY A 430 13.29 -13.25 4.65
N LEU A 431 12.25 -12.79 5.36
CA LEU A 431 12.28 -12.72 6.83
C LEU A 431 12.50 -14.11 7.47
N ALA A 432 11.78 -15.12 6.98
CA ALA A 432 11.94 -16.50 7.43
C ALA A 432 13.31 -17.08 7.07
N MET A 433 13.83 -16.80 5.86
CA MET A 433 15.19 -17.17 5.44
C MET A 433 16.24 -16.62 6.39
N ARG A 434 16.16 -15.33 6.74
CA ARG A 434 17.06 -14.70 7.71
C ARG A 434 17.02 -15.43 9.06
N LYS A 435 15.82 -15.73 9.56
CA LYS A 435 15.63 -16.48 10.82
C LYS A 435 16.27 -17.87 10.77
N LYS A 436 16.29 -18.51 9.60
CA LYS A 436 16.92 -19.81 9.33
C LYS A 436 18.43 -19.74 9.06
N GLY A 437 19.01 -18.55 8.97
CA GLY A 437 20.42 -18.35 8.62
C GLY A 437 20.71 -18.48 7.11
N HIS A 438 19.70 -18.30 6.27
CA HIS A 438 19.82 -18.21 4.81
C HIS A 438 19.94 -16.75 4.37
N ASP A 439 20.91 -16.03 4.94
CA ASP A 439 21.17 -14.60 4.70
C ASP A 439 22.38 -14.35 3.78
N SER A 440 22.92 -15.40 3.15
CA SER A 440 24.00 -15.25 2.18
C SER A 440 23.49 -14.60 0.88
N PRO A 441 24.29 -13.71 0.26
CA PRO A 441 23.94 -13.14 -1.03
C PRO A 441 23.56 -14.20 -2.06
N HIS A 442 22.44 -13.97 -2.76
CA HIS A 442 21.93 -14.87 -3.80
C HIS A 442 21.60 -16.30 -3.35
N TYR A 443 21.31 -16.52 -2.06
CA TYR A 443 20.86 -17.83 -1.62
C TYR A 443 19.64 -18.31 -2.43
N LEU A 444 19.75 -19.53 -2.94
CA LEU A 444 18.68 -20.36 -3.50
C LEU A 444 18.85 -21.76 -2.95
N ASP A 445 17.75 -22.49 -2.78
CA ASP A 445 17.81 -23.88 -2.33
C ASP A 445 18.57 -24.75 -3.35
N PRO A 446 19.63 -25.45 -2.94
CA PRO A 446 20.41 -26.29 -3.85
C PRO A 446 19.59 -27.39 -4.55
N LEU A 447 18.45 -27.81 -4.01
CA LEU A 447 17.58 -28.82 -4.62
C LEU A 447 16.79 -28.29 -5.82
N THR A 448 16.77 -26.97 -6.04
CA THR A 448 15.88 -26.34 -7.04
C THR A 448 16.62 -25.56 -8.12
N VAL A 449 17.95 -25.51 -8.06
CA VAL A 449 18.79 -24.78 -9.03
C VAL A 449 19.24 -25.63 -10.23
N ASP A 450 19.13 -26.96 -10.13
CA ASP A 450 19.35 -27.91 -11.22
C ASP A 450 18.40 -29.11 -11.12
N ASP A 451 18.43 -30.03 -12.08
CA ASP A 451 17.57 -31.21 -12.12
C ASP A 451 18.15 -32.43 -11.37
N GLY A 452 19.24 -32.23 -10.63
CA GLY A 452 19.89 -33.24 -9.80
C GLY A 452 20.58 -34.36 -10.60
N GLN A 453 20.85 -34.16 -11.90
CA GLN A 453 21.55 -35.12 -12.74
C GLN A 453 23.00 -34.68 -12.97
N GLU A 454 23.95 -35.58 -12.68
CA GLU A 454 25.39 -35.40 -12.95
C GLU A 454 25.78 -35.58 -14.42
#